data_AF-A0A4R5F2W2-F1
#
_entry.id   AF-A0A4R5F2W2-F1
#
_cell.length_a   1.000
_cell.length_b   1.000
_cell.length_c   1.000
_cell.angle_alpha   90.00
_cell.angle_beta   90.00
_cell.angle_gamma   90.00
#
_symmetry.space_group_name_H-M   'P 1'
#
loop_
_entity.id
_entity.type
_entity.pdbx_description
1 polymer ?
#
loop_
_entity_poly.entity_id
_entity_poly.type
_entity_poly.pdbx_seq_one_letter_code
_entity_poly.pdbx_strand_id
1 'polypeptide(L)'
;MRVYLPCTLPALAAAVKAGEVGPAPLTGYAVTPALTEWYASGDTEELEYVALTEAARASLRLLAAAGGEAPPRRVVVAVEVPDREVSAGVGIEERGRVRLAGPVPLAKVAAVHVDDHDAVADIEAAIAALPASDAGDDDAKFTVDGAEAHELMWYATQEIPDLLAT
;
A
#
# COMPACT_ATOMS: atom_id res chain seq x y z
N MET A 1 14.98 4.80 6.31
CA MET A 1 14.47 3.98 5.21
C MET A 1 13.07 4.42 4.81
N ARG A 2 12.70 4.18 3.55
CA ARG A 2 11.33 4.35 3.05
C ARG A 2 10.45 3.15 3.43
N VAL A 3 9.22 3.43 3.84
CA VAL A 3 8.19 2.44 4.13
C VAL A 3 6.92 2.83 3.37
N TYR A 4 6.32 1.86 2.69
CA TYR A 4 5.09 1.97 1.94
C TYR A 4 3.93 1.45 2.79
N LEU A 5 3.06 2.36 3.22
CA LEU A 5 1.93 2.04 4.10
C LEU A 5 0.65 1.87 3.25
N PRO A 6 0.03 0.67 3.22
CA PRO A 6 -1.29 0.51 2.61
C PRO A 6 -2.31 1.39 3.33
N CYS A 7 -3.16 2.06 2.56
CA CYS A 7 -4.16 3.00 3.06
C CYS A 7 -5.43 2.94 2.19
N THR A 8 -6.39 3.81 2.48
CA THR A 8 -7.57 4.10 1.66
C THR A 8 -7.79 5.62 1.64
N LEU A 9 -8.55 6.15 0.67
CA LEU A 9 -8.82 7.60 0.61
C LEU A 9 -9.47 8.13 1.92
N PRO A 10 -10.48 7.46 2.51
CA PRO A 10 -11.02 7.89 3.81
C PRO A 10 -9.99 7.86 4.95
N ALA A 11 -9.12 6.84 5.00
CA ALA A 11 -8.08 6.74 6.02
C ALA A 11 -7.00 7.81 5.84
N LEU A 12 -6.64 8.15 4.60
CA LEU A 12 -5.73 9.25 4.29
C LEU A 12 -6.33 10.60 4.72
N ALA A 13 -7.61 10.83 4.43
CA ALA A 13 -8.31 12.04 4.89
C ALA A 13 -8.32 12.16 6.42
N ALA A 14 -8.55 11.05 7.12
CA ALA A 14 -8.48 11.00 8.58
C ALA A 14 -7.06 11.31 9.09
N ALA A 15 -6.02 10.75 8.44
CA ALA A 15 -4.63 11.01 8.78
C ALA A 15 -4.25 12.48 8.58
N VAL A 16 -4.68 13.10 7.47
CA VAL A 16 -4.49 14.54 7.22
C VAL A 16 -5.10 15.39 8.33
N LYS A 17 -6.32 15.06 8.76
CA LYS A 17 -7.01 15.75 9.86
C LYS A 17 -6.31 15.55 11.21
N ALA A 18 -5.77 14.36 11.46
CA ALA A 18 -5.09 14.02 12.70
C ALA A 18 -3.65 14.54 12.78
N GLY A 19 -3.00 14.79 11.64
CA GLY A 19 -1.58 15.15 11.57
C GLY A 19 -0.63 13.94 11.57
N GLU A 20 -1.15 12.72 11.52
CA GLU A 20 -0.38 11.48 11.53
C GLU A 20 -1.14 10.31 10.88
N VAL A 21 -0.39 9.34 10.33
CA VAL A 21 -0.92 8.05 9.89
C VAL A 21 -0.99 7.11 11.09
N GLY A 22 -2.19 6.62 11.39
CA GLY A 22 -2.49 5.82 12.58
C GLY A 22 -3.88 5.18 12.51
N PRO A 23 -4.29 4.41 13.53
CA PRO A 23 -3.54 4.13 14.76
C PRO A 23 -2.43 3.09 14.57
N ALA A 24 -1.40 3.17 15.41
CA ALA A 24 -0.38 2.14 15.50
C ALA A 24 -0.93 0.88 16.20
N PRO A 25 -0.36 -0.31 15.94
CA PRO A 25 0.79 -0.57 15.08
C PRO A 25 0.43 -0.57 13.60
N LEU A 26 1.33 -0.08 12.77
CA LEU A 26 1.13 -0.02 11.31
C LEU A 26 1.84 -1.20 10.65
N THR A 27 1.16 -1.86 9.72
CA THR A 27 1.81 -2.75 8.75
C THR A 27 2.23 -1.92 7.55
N GLY A 28 3.46 -2.08 7.10
CA GLY A 28 3.97 -1.46 5.88
C GLY A 28 4.85 -2.43 5.10
N TYR A 29 5.42 -1.93 4.02
CA TYR A 29 6.31 -2.68 3.15
C TYR A 29 7.55 -1.86 2.84
N ALA A 30 8.72 -2.47 2.80
CA ALA A 30 9.98 -1.77 2.58
C ALA A 30 11.03 -2.69 1.97
N VAL A 31 12.12 -2.11 1.51
CA VAL A 31 13.32 -2.85 1.10
C VAL A 31 14.03 -3.39 2.34
N THR A 32 13.62 -4.57 2.80
CA THR A 32 14.26 -5.25 3.93
C THR A 32 15.46 -6.06 3.46
N PRO A 33 16.40 -6.43 4.35
CA PRO A 33 17.47 -7.36 4.01
C PRO A 33 16.98 -8.68 3.40
N ALA A 34 15.87 -9.23 3.90
CA ALA A 34 15.30 -10.48 3.39
C ALA A 34 14.71 -10.33 1.98
N LEU A 35 14.19 -9.14 1.64
CA LEU A 35 13.75 -8.83 0.27
C LEU A 35 14.94 -8.68 -0.67
N THR A 36 15.98 -7.94 -0.25
CA THR A 36 17.22 -7.78 -1.02
C THR A 36 17.89 -9.11 -1.31
N GLU A 37 17.98 -10.01 -0.33
CA GLU A 37 18.61 -11.33 -0.52
C GLU A 37 17.83 -12.24 -1.49
N TRP A 38 16.50 -12.09 -1.55
CA TRP A 38 15.66 -12.91 -2.42
C TRP A 38 15.75 -12.49 -3.89
N TYR A 39 15.82 -11.19 -4.14
CA TYR A 39 16.06 -10.65 -5.46
C TYR A 39 17.57 -10.73 -5.75
N ALA A 40 17.99 -11.82 -6.38
CA ALA A 40 19.40 -12.13 -6.72
C ALA A 40 20.15 -10.98 -7.42
N SER A 41 19.40 -10.12 -8.12
CA SER A 41 19.85 -8.85 -8.66
C SER A 41 18.66 -7.88 -8.66
N GLY A 42 18.89 -6.68 -8.18
CA GLY A 42 18.01 -5.54 -8.36
C GLY A 42 18.62 -4.31 -7.69
N ASP A 43 18.47 -3.14 -8.28
CA ASP A 43 18.87 -1.92 -7.59
C ASP A 43 17.84 -1.51 -6.52
N THR A 44 18.14 -0.48 -5.74
CA THR A 44 17.24 -0.06 -4.66
C THR A 44 15.89 0.45 -5.19
N GLU A 45 15.86 1.03 -6.39
CA GLU A 45 14.63 1.55 -7.00
C GLU A 45 13.70 0.41 -7.43
N GLU A 46 14.25 -0.64 -8.06
CA GLU A 46 13.49 -1.84 -8.41
C GLU A 46 12.89 -2.52 -7.17
N LEU A 47 13.66 -2.63 -6.08
CA LEU A 47 13.15 -3.22 -4.83
C LEU A 47 12.12 -2.33 -4.13
N GLU A 48 12.25 -1.01 -4.24
CA GLU A 48 11.25 -0.07 -3.75
C GLU A 48 9.93 -0.22 -4.52
N TYR A 49 9.98 -0.45 -5.83
CA TYR A 49 8.80 -0.75 -6.64
C TYR A 49 8.12 -2.05 -6.20
N VAL A 50 8.90 -3.09 -5.87
CA VAL A 50 8.35 -4.35 -5.30
C VAL A 50 7.61 -4.07 -3.99
N ALA A 51 8.21 -3.31 -3.07
CA ALA A 51 7.58 -2.96 -1.79
C ALA A 51 6.32 -2.10 -1.98
N LEU A 52 6.32 -1.15 -2.93
CA LEU A 52 5.14 -0.37 -3.31
C LEU A 52 4.01 -1.28 -3.83
N THR A 53 4.33 -2.25 -4.68
CA THR A 53 3.36 -3.19 -5.26
C THR A 53 2.76 -4.11 -4.18
N GLU A 54 3.56 -4.60 -3.23
CA GLU A 54 3.06 -5.35 -2.07
C GLU A 54 2.13 -4.50 -1.19
N ALA A 55 2.46 -3.22 -0.97
CA ALA A 55 1.57 -2.29 -0.27
C ALA A 55 0.28 -2.02 -1.04
N ALA A 56 0.30 -1.94 -2.38
CA ALA A 56 -0.89 -1.77 -3.20
C ALA A 56 -1.84 -2.98 -3.07
N ARG A 57 -1.30 -4.22 -3.08
CA ARG A 57 -2.09 -5.44 -2.80
C ARG A 57 -2.73 -5.40 -1.41
N ALA A 58 -2.00 -4.94 -0.40
CA ALA A 58 -2.56 -4.78 0.94
C ALA A 58 -3.63 -3.68 1.00
N SER A 59 -3.49 -2.59 0.24
CA SER A 59 -4.55 -1.58 0.12
C SER A 59 -5.83 -2.15 -0.50
N LEU A 60 -5.72 -3.02 -1.53
CA LEU A 60 -6.88 -3.72 -2.11
C LEU A 60 -7.65 -4.52 -1.05
N ARG A 61 -6.91 -5.22 -0.15
CA ARG A 61 -7.51 -5.96 0.98
C ARG A 61 -8.22 -5.02 1.97
N LEU A 62 -7.68 -3.82 2.21
CA LEU A 62 -8.34 -2.80 3.05
C LEU A 62 -9.64 -2.30 2.41
N LEU A 63 -9.64 -2.07 1.10
CA LEU A 63 -10.84 -1.67 0.36
C LEU A 63 -11.93 -2.75 0.42
N ALA A 64 -11.56 -4.01 0.24
CA ALA A 64 -12.49 -5.13 0.38
C ALA A 64 -13.08 -5.23 1.79
N ALA A 65 -12.25 -5.04 2.83
CA ALA A 65 -12.70 -5.03 4.21
C ALA A 65 -13.61 -3.83 4.54
N ALA A 66 -13.49 -2.71 3.82
CA ALA A 66 -14.35 -1.53 3.96
C ALA A 66 -15.75 -1.71 3.33
N GLY A 67 -16.01 -2.80 2.59
CA GLY A 67 -17.36 -3.15 2.15
C GLY A 67 -18.06 -2.11 1.27
N GLY A 68 -17.30 -1.34 0.48
CA GLY A 68 -17.83 -0.30 -0.40
C GLY A 68 -17.97 1.09 0.24
N GLU A 69 -17.52 1.28 1.48
CA GLU A 69 -17.50 2.60 2.13
C GLU A 69 -16.36 3.51 1.63
N ALA A 70 -15.37 2.94 0.93
CA ALA A 70 -14.26 3.66 0.32
C ALA A 70 -14.34 3.55 -1.22
N PRO A 71 -13.96 4.61 -1.97
CA PRO A 71 -13.82 4.51 -3.41
C PRO A 71 -12.84 3.39 -3.78
N PRO A 72 -13.10 2.58 -4.82
CA PRO A 72 -12.28 1.44 -5.21
C PRO A 72 -11.00 1.92 -5.95
N ARG A 73 -10.13 2.62 -5.21
CA ARG A 73 -8.83 3.11 -5.65
C ARG A 73 -7.82 2.78 -4.57
N ARG A 74 -6.80 1.97 -4.89
CA ARG A 74 -5.73 1.62 -3.95
C ARG A 74 -4.97 2.88 -3.60
N VAL A 75 -4.57 3.00 -2.33
CA VAL A 75 -3.77 4.10 -1.80
C VAL A 75 -2.58 3.53 -1.06
N VAL A 76 -1.40 4.04 -1.35
CA VAL A 76 -0.17 3.74 -0.61
C VAL A 76 0.49 5.04 -0.19
N VAL A 77 0.81 5.17 1.10
CA VAL A 77 1.52 6.34 1.64
C VAL A 77 2.99 5.98 1.80
N ALA A 78 3.86 6.64 1.05
CA ALA A 78 5.31 6.49 1.20
C ALA A 78 5.80 7.39 2.33
N VAL A 79 6.46 6.82 3.34
CA VAL A 79 6.99 7.54 4.50
C VAL A 79 8.47 7.29 4.70
N GLU A 80 9.20 8.30 5.17
CA GLU A 80 10.61 8.20 5.54
C GLU A 80 10.74 8.10 7.07
N VAL A 81 11.20 6.95 7.55
CA VAL A 81 11.36 6.66 8.99
C VAL A 81 12.77 6.19 9.33
N PRO A 82 13.29 6.47 10.53
CA PRO A 82 14.53 5.87 11.00
C PRO A 82 14.42 4.34 11.07
N ASP A 83 15.44 3.61 10.62
CA ASP A 83 15.44 2.14 10.55
C ASP A 83 15.15 1.48 11.91
N ARG A 84 15.60 2.11 13.01
CA ARG A 84 15.31 1.67 14.39
C ARG A 84 13.83 1.67 14.78
N GLU A 85 12.98 2.37 14.02
CA GLU A 85 11.52 2.42 14.24
C GLU A 85 10.79 1.32 13.45
N VAL A 86 11.52 0.56 12.62
CA VAL A 86 10.99 -0.47 11.72
C VAL A 86 11.39 -1.86 12.22
N SER A 87 10.40 -2.74 12.33
CA SER A 87 10.63 -4.16 12.62
C SER A 87 10.23 -4.99 11.40
N ALA A 88 11.18 -5.75 10.83
CA ALA A 88 10.91 -6.61 9.68
C ALA A 88 10.13 -7.87 10.08
N GLY A 89 9.28 -8.36 9.17
CA GLY A 89 8.67 -9.67 9.28
C GLY A 89 9.72 -10.78 9.28
N VAL A 90 9.38 -11.93 9.87
CA VAL A 90 10.30 -13.08 10.00
C VAL A 90 9.94 -14.22 9.05
N GLY A 91 8.83 -14.10 8.32
CA GLY A 91 8.35 -15.10 7.37
C GLY A 91 8.93 -14.93 5.96
N ILE A 92 9.07 -16.06 5.25
CA ILE A 92 9.45 -16.12 3.83
C ILE A 92 8.43 -15.38 2.94
N GLU A 93 7.15 -15.47 3.28
CA GLU A 93 6.07 -14.74 2.57
C GLU A 93 5.97 -13.27 3.00
N GLU A 94 6.78 -12.85 3.98
CA GLU A 94 6.74 -11.53 4.60
C GLU A 94 8.02 -10.72 4.32
N ARG A 95 8.78 -11.09 3.28
CA ARG A 95 10.10 -10.51 3.00
C ARG A 95 10.09 -9.00 2.91
N GLY A 96 9.12 -8.39 2.25
CA GLY A 96 8.97 -6.93 2.21
C GLY A 96 8.23 -6.34 3.41
N ARG A 97 7.50 -7.17 4.19
CA ARG A 97 6.60 -6.71 5.24
C ARG A 97 7.37 -6.19 6.45
N VAL A 98 6.95 -5.03 6.95
CA VAL A 98 7.48 -4.40 8.15
C VAL A 98 6.36 -3.93 9.08
N ARG A 99 6.71 -3.68 10.33
CA ARG A 99 5.81 -3.12 11.35
C ARG A 99 6.42 -1.89 11.99
N LEU A 100 5.64 -0.83 12.08
CA LEU A 100 5.94 0.38 12.84
C LEU A 100 5.15 0.36 14.15
N ALA A 101 5.85 0.52 15.28
CA ALA A 101 5.23 0.43 16.60
C ALA A 101 4.43 1.68 17.00
N GLY A 102 4.74 2.83 16.40
CA GLY A 102 4.08 4.11 16.66
C GLY A 102 3.45 4.71 15.40
N PRO A 103 2.57 5.72 15.56
CA PRO A 103 2.01 6.44 14.43
C PRO A 103 3.11 7.23 13.70
N VAL A 104 2.86 7.56 12.43
CA VAL A 104 3.83 8.29 11.60
C VAL A 104 3.31 9.71 11.38
N PRO A 105 3.99 10.75 11.91
CA PRO A 105 3.61 12.14 11.64
C PRO A 105 3.58 12.43 10.14
N LEU A 106 2.64 13.26 9.68
CA LEU A 106 2.56 13.64 8.26
C LEU A 106 3.84 14.30 7.74
N ALA A 107 4.62 14.93 8.62
CA ALA A 107 5.93 15.49 8.29
C ALA A 107 6.95 14.44 7.79
N LYS A 108 6.70 13.14 8.03
CA LYS A 108 7.51 12.03 7.51
C LYS A 108 6.95 11.45 6.21
N VAL A 109 5.78 11.90 5.73
CA VAL A 109 5.23 11.47 4.43
C VAL A 109 6.07 12.09 3.32
N ALA A 110 6.53 11.26 2.39
CA ALA A 110 7.26 11.69 1.20
C ALA A 110 6.32 11.88 0.01
N ALA A 111 5.36 10.98 -0.16
CA ALA A 111 4.40 10.99 -1.25
C ALA A 111 3.18 10.11 -0.95
N VAL A 112 2.14 10.26 -1.76
CA VAL A 112 1.00 9.34 -1.81
C VAL A 112 0.89 8.79 -3.22
N HIS A 113 0.67 7.48 -3.33
CA HIS A 113 0.42 6.78 -4.57
C HIS A 113 -1.03 6.35 -4.62
N VAL A 114 -1.76 6.66 -5.69
CA VAL A 114 -3.18 6.31 -5.84
C VAL A 114 -3.48 5.83 -7.24
N ASP A 115 -4.32 4.79 -7.37
CA ASP A 115 -4.88 4.41 -8.68
C ASP A 115 -5.54 5.61 -9.38
N ASP A 116 -5.43 5.70 -10.70
CA ASP A 116 -6.22 6.66 -11.48
C ASP A 116 -7.70 6.21 -11.55
N HIS A 117 -8.58 7.09 -12.02
CA HIS A 117 -10.01 6.86 -12.14
C HIS A 117 -10.36 5.82 -13.20
N ASP A 118 -9.50 5.58 -14.18
CA ASP A 118 -9.70 4.54 -15.20
C ASP A 118 -9.58 3.12 -14.63
N ALA A 119 -8.79 2.94 -13.57
CA ALA A 119 -8.60 1.67 -12.87
C ALA A 119 -9.83 1.24 -12.04
N VAL A 120 -10.73 2.16 -11.70
CA VAL A 120 -11.86 1.96 -10.75
C VAL A 120 -12.65 0.68 -11.02
N ALA A 121 -13.01 0.41 -12.28
CA ALA A 121 -13.82 -0.75 -12.63
C ALA A 121 -13.07 -2.08 -12.38
N ASP A 122 -11.77 -2.11 -12.68
CA ASP A 122 -10.95 -3.31 -12.49
C ASP A 122 -10.61 -3.52 -11.01
N ILE A 123 -10.41 -2.45 -10.25
CA ILE A 123 -10.23 -2.53 -8.79
C ILE A 123 -11.51 -3.03 -8.11
N GLU A 124 -12.69 -2.57 -8.54
CA GLU A 124 -13.97 -3.07 -8.05
C GLU A 124 -14.15 -4.57 -8.37
N ALA A 125 -13.82 -4.99 -9.59
CA ALA A 125 -13.84 -6.40 -9.98
C ALA A 125 -12.86 -7.25 -9.14
N ALA A 126 -11.64 -6.75 -8.90
CA ALA A 126 -10.64 -7.41 -8.06
C ALA A 126 -11.12 -7.55 -6.61
N ILE A 127 -11.75 -6.50 -6.04
CA ILE A 127 -12.35 -6.55 -4.70
C ILE A 127 -13.40 -7.67 -4.62
N ALA A 128 -14.30 -7.75 -5.61
CA ALA A 128 -15.35 -8.76 -5.66
C ALA A 128 -14.80 -10.20 -5.82
N ALA A 129 -13.68 -10.36 -6.53
CA ALA A 129 -13.04 -11.65 -6.78
C ALA A 129 -12.21 -12.17 -5.58
N LEU A 130 -11.79 -11.29 -4.65
CA LEU A 130 -10.91 -11.67 -3.53
C LEU A 130 -11.37 -12.90 -2.73
N PRO A 131 -12.64 -13.05 -2.31
CA PRO A 131 -13.07 -14.22 -1.54
C PRO A 131 -12.90 -15.54 -2.30
N ALA A 132 -13.19 -15.55 -3.61
CA ALA A 132 -13.03 -16.75 -4.44
C ALA A 132 -11.54 -17.02 -4.71
N SER A 133 -10.75 -15.97 -4.95
CA SER A 133 -9.30 -16.07 -5.08
C SER A 133 -8.65 -16.67 -3.83
N ASP A 134 -9.05 -16.22 -2.64
CA ASP A 134 -8.58 -16.76 -1.35
C ASP A 134 -9.03 -18.22 -1.13
N ALA A 135 -10.15 -18.63 -1.74
CA ALA A 135 -10.60 -20.02 -1.76
C ALA A 135 -9.88 -20.90 -2.80
N GLY A 136 -8.96 -20.33 -3.59
CA GLY A 136 -8.14 -21.03 -4.57
C GLY A 136 -8.72 -21.10 -5.98
N ASP A 137 -9.68 -20.23 -6.32
CA ASP A 137 -10.20 -20.10 -7.69
C ASP A 137 -9.20 -19.35 -8.60
N ASP A 138 -8.74 -20.00 -9.67
CA ASP A 138 -7.72 -19.47 -10.57
C ASP A 138 -8.20 -18.30 -11.44
N ASP A 139 -9.47 -18.28 -11.85
CA ASP A 139 -10.04 -17.17 -12.63
C ASP A 139 -10.22 -15.93 -11.75
N ALA A 140 -10.61 -16.13 -10.49
CA ALA A 140 -10.67 -15.07 -9.49
C ALA A 140 -9.27 -14.54 -9.16
N LYS A 141 -8.27 -15.42 -9.01
CA LYS A 141 -6.86 -15.01 -8.83
C LYS A 141 -6.37 -14.17 -9.99
N PHE A 142 -6.65 -14.58 -11.24
CA PHE A 142 -6.30 -13.80 -12.42
C PHE A 142 -6.94 -12.40 -12.40
N THR A 143 -8.20 -12.31 -11.96
CA THR A 143 -8.90 -11.02 -11.83
C THR A 143 -8.26 -10.14 -10.74
N VAL A 144 -7.90 -10.72 -9.60
CA VAL A 144 -7.22 -9.99 -8.50
C VAL A 144 -5.84 -9.50 -8.95
N ASP A 145 -5.05 -10.37 -9.57
CA ASP A 145 -3.71 -10.03 -10.08
C ASP A 145 -3.79 -8.97 -11.19
N GLY A 146 -4.87 -8.94 -11.95
CA GLY A 146 -5.15 -7.90 -12.97
C GLY A 146 -5.14 -6.47 -12.41
N ALA A 147 -5.44 -6.27 -11.13
CA ALA A 147 -5.33 -4.96 -10.48
C ALA A 147 -3.90 -4.39 -10.54
N GLU A 148 -2.87 -5.23 -10.58
CA GLU A 148 -1.46 -4.80 -10.62
C GLU A 148 -1.02 -4.30 -11.99
N ALA A 149 -1.83 -4.48 -13.04
CA ALA A 149 -1.58 -3.85 -14.33
C ALA A 149 -1.78 -2.33 -14.29
N HIS A 150 -2.50 -1.81 -13.28
CA HIS A 150 -2.69 -0.38 -13.06
C HIS A 150 -1.54 0.20 -12.23
N GLU A 151 -0.76 1.09 -12.84
CA GLU A 151 0.25 1.86 -12.13
C GLU A 151 -0.40 2.91 -11.23
N LEU A 152 0.13 3.08 -10.01
CA LEU A 152 -0.37 4.09 -9.09
C LEU A 152 0.27 5.45 -9.42
N MET A 153 -0.59 6.45 -9.62
CA MET A 153 -0.19 7.83 -9.81
C MET A 153 0.52 8.38 -8.57
N TRP A 154 1.60 9.13 -8.76
CA TRP A 154 2.37 9.75 -7.69
C TRP A 154 1.87 11.18 -7.40
N TYR A 155 1.62 11.47 -6.14
CA TYR A 155 1.22 12.80 -5.64
C TYR A 155 2.21 13.29 -4.59
N ALA A 156 2.70 14.52 -4.77
CA ALA A 156 3.48 15.22 -3.78
C ALA A 156 2.63 15.53 -2.53
N THR A 157 3.28 15.75 -1.39
CA THR A 157 2.58 16.06 -0.13
C THR A 157 1.68 17.30 -0.20
N GLN A 158 2.01 18.26 -1.06
CA GLN A 158 1.22 19.48 -1.27
C GLN A 158 -0.03 19.25 -2.13
N GLU A 159 -0.09 18.16 -2.89
CA GLU A 159 -1.21 17.80 -3.76
C GLU A 159 -2.26 16.95 -3.03
N ILE A 160 -1.93 16.43 -1.83
CA ILE A 160 -2.85 15.61 -1.02
C ILE A 160 -4.20 16.30 -0.76
N PRO A 161 -4.27 17.60 -0.42
CA PRO A 161 -5.55 18.27 -0.22
C PRO A 161 -6.44 18.27 -1.48
N ASP A 162 -5.84 18.47 -2.66
CA ASP A 162 -6.57 18.49 -3.93
C ASP A 162 -7.02 17.08 -4.32
N LEU A 163 -6.15 16.08 -4.13
CA LEU A 163 -6.47 14.65 -4.29
C LEU A 163 -7.65 14.21 -3.41
N LEU A 164 -7.76 14.72 -2.18
CA LEU A 164 -8.86 14.39 -1.27
C LEU A 164 -10.16 15.15 -1.56
N ALA A 165 -10.14 16.12 -2.47
CA ALA A 165 -11.30 16.91 -2.86
C ALA A 165 -12.02 16.35 -4.11
N THR A 166 -11.45 15.33 -4.77
CA THR A 166 -12.04 14.61 -5.92
C THR A 166 -12.97 13.49 -5.48
#